data_AF-A0A0N0A738-F1
#
_entry.id   AF-A0A0N0A738-F1
#
_cell.length_a   1.000
_cell.length_b   1.000
_cell.length_c   1.000
_cell.angle_alpha   90.00
_cell.angle_beta   90.00
_cell.angle_gamma   90.00
#
_symmetry.space_group_name_H-M   'P 1'
#
loop_
_entity.id
_entity.type
_entity.pdbx_description
1 polymer ?
#
loop_
_entity_poly.entity_id
_entity_poly.type
_entity_poly.pdbx_seq_one_letter_code
_entity_poly.pdbx_strand_id
1 'polypeptide(L)'
;MLMAHPAVLQDLIAQYEALTLLGAEESTPQARQRLADITYTLCVATGTRDIDMALIAARHRLSGARPEDDSLLQAPEPQASAPVEQVSAA
;
A
#
# COMPACT_ATOMS: atom_id res chain seq x y z
N MET A 1 3.18 -3.69 -15.69
CA MET A 1 2.10 -2.97 -14.99
C MET A 1 2.43 -3.01 -13.51
N LEU A 2 2.91 -1.90 -12.94
CA LEU A 2 3.27 -1.83 -11.53
C LEU A 2 1.97 -1.70 -10.72
N MET A 3 1.48 -2.80 -10.17
CA MET A 3 0.40 -2.74 -9.18
C MET A 3 1.03 -2.26 -7.87
N ALA A 4 0.61 -1.10 -7.39
CA ALA A 4 1.03 -0.63 -6.08
C ALA A 4 0.52 -1.61 -5.02
N HIS A 5 1.41 -2.02 -4.12
CA HIS A 5 1.07 -2.90 -3.01
C HIS A 5 -0.03 -2.25 -2.13
N PRO A 6 -1.02 -2.99 -1.61
CA PRO A 6 -2.16 -2.41 -0.89
C PRO A 6 -1.78 -1.47 0.26
N ALA A 7 -0.75 -1.82 1.04
CA ALA A 7 -0.29 -0.97 2.14
C ALA A 7 0.22 0.41 1.66
N VAL A 8 0.91 0.45 0.51
CA VAL A 8 1.39 1.71 -0.10
C VAL A 8 0.21 2.54 -0.58
N LEU A 9 -0.81 1.90 -1.15
CA LEU A 9 -2.00 2.59 -1.62
C LEU A 9 -2.80 3.21 -0.46
N GLN A 10 -2.91 2.49 0.67
CA GLN A 10 -3.56 2.99 1.87
C GLN A 10 -2.82 4.21 2.44
N ASP A 11 -1.49 4.14 2.53
CA ASP A 11 -0.68 5.26 3.02
C ASP A 11 -0.79 6.50 2.11
N LEU A 12 -0.77 6.33 0.79
CA LEU A 12 -0.95 7.42 -0.16
C LEU A 12 -2.32 8.12 -0.01
N ILE A 13 -3.39 7.36 0.22
CA ILE A 13 -4.73 7.92 0.48
C ILE A 13 -4.72 8.74 1.77
N ALA A 14 -4.14 8.20 2.84
CA ALA A 14 -4.08 8.90 4.13
C ALA A 14 -3.27 10.20 4.05
N GLN A 15 -2.13 10.19 3.34
CA GLN A 15 -1.31 11.38 3.14
C GLN A 15 -2.03 12.44 2.29
N TYR A 16 -2.74 12.02 1.23
CA TYR A 16 -3.56 12.91 0.42
C TYR A 16 -4.62 13.60 1.29
N GLU A 17 -5.43 12.82 2.02
CA GLU A 17 -6.52 13.33 2.85
C GLU A 17 -6.01 14.29 3.93
N ALA A 18 -4.88 13.96 4.58
CA ALA A 18 -4.26 14.84 5.58
C ALA A 18 -3.82 16.18 4.99
N LEU A 19 -3.17 16.17 3.82
CA LEU A 19 -2.73 17.40 3.16
C LEU A 19 -3.91 18.25 2.67
N THR A 20 -4.94 17.63 2.12
CA THR A 20 -6.17 18.33 1.71
C THR A 20 -6.87 18.96 2.92
N LEU A 21 -6.98 18.24 4.04
CA LEU A 21 -7.58 18.75 5.29
C LEU A 21 -6.80 19.95 5.84
N LEU A 22 -5.47 19.93 5.73
CA LEU A 22 -4.60 21.02 6.13
C LEU A 22 -4.59 22.20 5.15
N GLY A 23 -5.37 22.13 4.06
CA GLY A 23 -5.42 23.19 3.05
C GLY A 23 -4.11 23.32 2.28
N ALA A 24 -3.47 22.19 1.93
CA ALA A 24 -2.15 22.20 1.32
C ALA A 24 -2.09 23.04 0.03
N GLU A 25 -3.18 23.11 -0.75
CA GLU A 25 -3.32 23.90 -1.99
C GLU A 25 -3.13 25.42 -1.79
N GLU A 26 -3.52 25.96 -0.64
CA GLU A 26 -3.34 27.38 -0.29
C GLU A 26 -2.13 27.62 0.62
N SER A 27 -1.40 26.56 0.97
CA SER A 27 -0.31 26.61 1.94
C SER A 27 1.07 26.88 1.30
N THR A 28 2.14 26.36 1.91
CA THR A 28 3.51 26.57 1.42
C THR A 28 3.75 25.90 0.07
N PRO A 29 4.68 26.41 -0.76
CA PRO A 29 5.05 25.77 -2.02
C PRO A 29 5.45 24.30 -1.88
N GLN A 30 6.11 23.92 -0.76
CA GLN A 30 6.48 22.52 -0.53
C GLN A 30 5.26 21.62 -0.29
N ALA A 31 4.25 22.10 0.45
CA ALA A 31 3.05 21.33 0.72
C ALA A 31 2.18 21.16 -0.54
N ARG A 32 2.08 22.21 -1.37
CA ARG A 32 1.45 22.12 -2.70
C ARG A 32 2.14 21.11 -3.60
N GLN A 33 3.47 21.15 -3.67
CA GLN A 33 4.24 20.20 -4.46
C GLN A 33 4.01 18.76 -3.97
N ARG A 34 4.03 18.54 -2.65
CA ARG A 34 3.80 17.22 -2.07
C ARG A 34 2.39 16.70 -2.38
N LEU A 35 1.37 17.55 -2.32
CA LEU A 35 0.01 17.18 -2.69
C LEU A 35 -0.09 16.82 -4.19
N ALA A 36 0.58 17.57 -5.06
CA ALA A 36 0.64 17.28 -6.49
C ALA A 36 1.36 15.94 -6.78
N ASP A 37 2.46 15.65 -6.09
CA ASP A 37 3.22 14.41 -6.25
C ASP A 37 2.41 13.18 -5.81
N ILE A 38 1.68 13.29 -4.70
CA ILE A 38 0.79 12.23 -4.20
C ILE A 38 -0.37 12.02 -5.18
N THR A 39 -0.98 13.12 -5.65
CA THR A 39 -2.06 13.08 -6.65
C THR A 39 -1.61 12.37 -7.92
N TYR A 40 -0.45 12.74 -8.45
CA TYR A 40 0.15 12.10 -9.62
C TYR A 40 0.39 10.61 -9.39
N THR A 41 0.98 10.27 -8.24
CA THR A 41 1.27 8.88 -7.87
C THR A 41 0.00 8.04 -7.77
N LEU A 42 -1.06 8.56 -7.13
CA LEU A 42 -2.35 7.89 -7.04
C LEU A 42 -2.90 7.61 -8.43
N CYS A 43 -2.98 8.62 -9.30
CA CYS A 43 -3.46 8.48 -10.68
C CYS A 43 -2.68 7.42 -11.47
N VAL A 44 -1.34 7.42 -11.38
CA VAL A 44 -0.50 6.42 -12.08
C VAL A 44 -0.71 5.02 -11.49
N ALA A 45 -0.74 4.88 -10.17
CA ALA A 45 -0.89 3.59 -9.49
C ALA A 45 -2.27 2.95 -9.74
N THR A 46 -3.31 3.76 -9.90
CA THR A 46 -4.67 3.31 -10.20
C THR A 46 -4.95 3.22 -11.69
N GLY A 47 -4.10 3.79 -12.54
CA GLY A 47 -4.30 3.87 -13.98
C GLY A 47 -5.41 4.85 -14.38
N THR A 48 -5.64 5.89 -13.58
CA THR A 48 -6.65 6.93 -13.83
C THR A 48 -5.98 8.25 -14.22
N ARG A 49 -6.79 9.20 -14.68
CA ARG A 49 -6.34 10.56 -15.07
C ARG A 49 -6.77 11.66 -14.12
N ASP A 50 -7.61 11.31 -13.17
CA ASP A 50 -8.29 12.22 -12.26
C ASP A 50 -8.19 11.68 -10.83
N ILE A 51 -8.07 12.59 -9.86
CA ILE A 51 -7.84 12.26 -8.45
C ILE A 51 -9.08 11.63 -7.80
N ASP A 52 -10.28 12.09 -8.12
CA ASP A 52 -11.50 11.49 -7.57
C ASP A 52 -11.66 10.06 -8.09
N MET A 53 -11.39 9.85 -9.38
CA MET A 53 -11.36 8.52 -9.98
C MET A 53 -10.26 7.64 -9.38
N ALA A 54 -9.09 8.21 -9.07
CA ALA A 54 -8.00 7.50 -8.43
C ALA A 54 -8.41 7.02 -7.02
N LEU A 55 -9.01 7.89 -6.21
CA LEU A 55 -9.43 7.54 -4.85
C LEU A 55 -10.50 6.44 -4.84
N ILE A 56 -11.48 6.50 -5.76
CA ILE A 56 -12.50 5.45 -5.89
C ILE A 56 -11.86 4.13 -6.28
N ALA A 57 -11.02 4.12 -7.33
CA ALA A 57 -10.33 2.92 -7.79
C ALA A 57 -9.42 2.33 -6.70
N ALA A 58 -8.74 3.20 -5.94
CA ALA A 58 -7.86 2.80 -4.86
C ALA A 58 -8.63 2.15 -3.70
N ARG A 59 -9.71 2.77 -3.23
CA ARG A 59 -10.58 2.21 -2.17
C ARG A 59 -11.24 0.90 -2.60
N HIS A 60 -11.64 0.78 -3.86
CA HIS A 60 -12.17 -0.48 -4.40
C HIS A 60 -11.11 -1.59 -4.37
N ARG A 61 -9.86 -1.30 -4.76
CA ARG A 61 -8.75 -2.26 -4.68
C ARG A 61 -8.46 -2.68 -3.24
N LEU A 62 -8.49 -1.76 -2.28
CA LEU A 62 -8.33 -2.08 -0.85
C LEU A 62 -9.49 -2.93 -0.30
N SER A 63 -10.71 -2.72 -0.80
CA SER A 63 -11.89 -3.52 -0.39
C SER A 63 -11.90 -4.92 -1.00
N GLY A 64 -11.27 -5.08 -2.18
CA GLY A 64 -11.12 -6.37 -2.87
C GLY A 64 -9.85 -7.14 -2.51
N ALA A 65 -8.82 -6.45 -1.99
CA ALA A 65 -7.64 -7.05 -1.40
C ALA A 65 -8.02 -7.65 -0.05
N ARG A 66 -8.44 -8.91 -0.06
CA ARG A 66 -8.54 -9.64 1.20
C ARG A 66 -7.13 -9.80 1.80
N PRO A 67 -7.00 -9.89 3.14
CA PRO A 67 -5.71 -9.96 3.82
C PRO A 67 -4.83 -11.16 3.42
N GLU A 68 -5.31 -12.10 2.61
CA GLU A 68 -4.50 -13.19 2.02
C GLU A 68 -3.52 -12.78 0.90
N ASP A 69 -3.54 -11.55 0.38
CA ASP A 69 -2.50 -11.03 -0.55
C ASP A 69 -1.18 -10.64 0.19
N ASP A 70 -0.97 -11.19 1.39
CA ASP A 70 0.25 -11.09 2.20
C ASP A 70 1.30 -12.13 1.79
N SER A 71 1.43 -12.37 0.48
CA SER A 71 2.47 -13.25 -0.03
C SER A 71 3.71 -12.44 -0.38
N LEU A 72 4.70 -12.56 0.51
CA LEU A 72 6.14 -12.26 0.36
C LEU A 72 6.70 -10.94 0.94
N LEU A 73 6.56 -10.79 2.27
CA LEU A 73 7.74 -10.55 3.11
C LEU A 73 8.11 -11.83 3.87
N GLN A 74 8.33 -12.94 3.16
CA GLN A 74 9.10 -14.03 3.72
C GLN A 74 10.57 -13.60 3.68
N ALA A 75 11.06 -13.09 4.81
CA ALA A 75 12.48 -12.89 5.03
C ALA A 75 13.24 -14.21 4.76
N PRO A 76 14.48 -14.17 4.23
CA PRO A 76 15.24 -15.37 3.98
C PRO A 76 15.51 -16.11 5.30
N GLU A 77 15.28 -17.42 5.27
CA GLU A 77 15.43 -18.36 6.38
C GLU A 77 16.83 -18.30 7.03
N PRO A 78 16.96 -18.88 8.25
CA PRO A 78 18.03 -19.83 8.42
C PRO A 78 17.53 -21.17 8.94
N GLN A 79 17.96 -22.18 8.21
CA GLN A 79 17.88 -23.61 8.47
C GLN A 79 18.32 -23.96 9.90
N ALA A 80 17.54 -24.79 10.59
CA ALA A 80 18.03 -25.61 11.69
C ALA A 80 17.63 -27.07 11.43
N SER A 81 18.65 -27.86 11.11
CA SER A 81 18.66 -29.28 10.83
C SER A 81 17.95 -30.14 11.89
N ALA A 82 17.38 -31.25 11.41
CA ALA A 82 16.72 -32.37 12.11
C ALA A 82 17.65 -33.08 13.14
N PRO A 83 17.20 -34.08 13.97
CA PRO A 83 16.47 -35.28 13.53
C PRO A 83 15.37 -35.86 14.46
N VAL A 84 14.64 -36.80 13.86
CA VAL A 84 13.75 -37.85 14.39
C VAL A 84 14.20 -38.52 15.70
N GLU A 85 13.27 -38.74 16.64
CA GLU A 85 13.31 -39.92 17.51
C GLU A 85 11.89 -40.49 17.71
N GLN A 86 11.79 -41.78 17.44
CA GLN A 86 10.59 -42.57 17.22
C GLN A 86 10.17 -43.35 18.47
N VAL A 87 8.84 -43.50 18.60
CA VAL A 87 8.07 -44.65 19.14
C VAL A 87 8.08 -44.92 20.65
N SER A 88 6.86 -44.71 21.19
CA SER A 88 6.37 -45.05 22.51
C SER A 88 6.27 -46.57 22.70
N ALA A 89 6.72 -47.04 23.86
CA ALA A 89 6.60 -48.41 24.34
C ALA A 89 5.15 -48.77 24.70
N ALA A 90 4.69 -49.94 24.27
CA ALA A 90 3.58 -50.68 24.84
C ALA A 90 3.84 -52.18 24.68
#